data_AF-A0A285X2S0-F1
#
_entry.id   AF-A0A285X2S0-F1
#
_cell.length_a   1.000
_cell.length_b   1.000
_cell.length_c   1.000
_cell.angle_alpha   90.00
_cell.angle_beta   90.00
_cell.angle_gamma   90.00
#
_symmetry.space_group_name_H-M   'P 1'
#
loop_
_entity.id
_entity.type
_entity.pdbx_description
1 polymer ?
#
loop_
_entity_poly.entity_id
_entity_poly.type
_entity_poly.pdbx_seq_one_letter_code
_entity_poly.pdbx_strand_id
1 'polypeptide(L)'
;MNERAFWKYYRDFNLYNLVFSAISGIYFGIASGLFIFLSFGMLIGFFGFRFFRSNEYYLYYNLGFTKKFLIKKVWICNLIFAGPVFLLIILFL
;
A
#
# COMPACT_ATOMS: atom_id res chain seq x y z
N MET A 1 0.15 -18.55 11.09
CA MET A 1 -0.16 -17.10 11.08
C MET A 1 -1.48 -16.89 10.34
N ASN A 2 -2.39 -16.04 10.83
CA ASN A 2 -3.65 -15.77 10.14
C ASN A 2 -3.42 -14.95 8.87
N GLU A 3 -3.11 -15.62 7.75
CA GLU A 3 -2.85 -15.01 6.45
C GLU A 3 -4.01 -14.13 5.99
N ARG A 4 -5.25 -14.56 6.28
CA ARG A 4 -6.47 -13.78 6.00
C ARG A 4 -6.46 -12.40 6.65
N ALA A 5 -5.93 -12.28 7.87
CA ALA A 5 -5.85 -10.99 8.56
C ALA A 5 -4.87 -10.04 7.86
N PHE A 6 -3.72 -10.56 7.42
CA PHE A 6 -2.76 -9.77 6.65
C PHE A 6 -3.34 -9.31 5.31
N TRP A 7 -4.01 -10.19 4.57
CA TRP A 7 -4.63 -9.82 3.29
C TRP A 7 -5.74 -8.78 3.43
N LYS A 8 -6.51 -8.83 4.53
CA LYS A 8 -7.47 -7.78 4.86
C LYS A 8 -6.76 -6.45 5.08
N TYR A 9 -5.72 -6.42 5.92
CA TYR A 9 -4.90 -5.23 6.16
C TYR A 9 -4.29 -4.69 4.86
N TYR A 10 -3.72 -5.56 4.02
CA TYR A 10 -3.12 -5.21 2.74
C TYR A 10 -4.11 -4.53 1.82
N ARG A 11 -5.33 -5.08 1.70
CA ARG A 11 -6.39 -4.49 0.86
C ARG A 11 -6.84 -3.13 1.38
N ASP A 12 -7.11 -3.03 2.68
CA ASP A 12 -7.64 -1.81 3.27
C ASP A 12 -6.60 -0.68 3.25
N PHE A 13 -5.32 -1.00 3.48
CA PHE A 13 -4.20 -0.05 3.33
C PHE A 13 -4.05 0.42 1.88
N ASN A 14 -4.05 -0.52 0.93
CA ASN A 14 -3.85 -0.21 -0.47
C ASN A 14 -5.02 0.53 -1.10
N LEU A 15 -6.24 0.41 -0.58
CA LEU A 15 -7.37 1.18 -1.07
C LEU A 15 -7.12 2.69 -0.94
N TYR A 16 -6.61 3.13 0.22
CA TYR A 16 -6.26 4.54 0.42
C TYR A 16 -5.09 4.99 -0.45
N ASN A 17 -4.07 4.14 -0.60
CA ASN A 17 -2.92 4.40 -1.49
C ASN A 17 -3.40 4.54 -2.95
N LEU A 18 -4.20 3.58 -3.42
CA LEU A 18 -4.67 3.47 -4.79
C LEU A 18 -5.51 4.68 -5.21
N VAL A 19 -6.38 5.18 -4.34
CA VAL A 19 -7.19 6.38 -4.64
C VAL A 19 -6.29 7.57 -4.99
N PHE A 20 -5.24 7.82 -4.18
CA PHE A 20 -4.35 8.94 -4.41
C PHE A 20 -3.45 8.74 -5.64
N SER A 21 -2.93 7.53 -5.80
CA SER A 21 -2.13 7.16 -6.96
C SER A 21 -2.91 7.20 -8.27
N ALA A 22 -4.18 6.79 -8.25
CA ALA A 22 -5.06 6.84 -9.42
C ALA A 22 -5.33 8.29 -9.85
N ILE A 23 -5.58 9.18 -8.88
CA ILE A 23 -5.71 10.62 -9.16
C ILE A 23 -4.46 11.14 -9.87
N SER A 24 -3.26 10.86 -9.34
CA SER A 24 -2.04 11.30 -10.03
C SER A 24 -1.87 10.66 -11.41
N GLY A 25 -2.21 9.38 -11.55
CA GLY A 25 -2.12 8.67 -12.83
C GLY A 25 -3.00 9.31 -13.91
N ILE A 26 -4.17 9.83 -13.54
CA ILE A 26 -5.10 10.51 -14.46
C ILE A 26 -4.53 11.87 -14.90
N TYR A 27 -3.96 12.66 -13.98
CA TYR A 27 -3.48 14.02 -14.29
C TYR A 27 -2.08 14.08 -14.91
N PHE A 28 -1.17 13.22 -14.47
CA PHE A 28 0.25 13.27 -14.83
C PHE A 28 0.74 12.01 -15.57
N GLY A 29 -0.17 11.10 -15.92
CA GLY A 29 0.09 9.88 -16.69
C GLY A 29 0.40 8.64 -15.85
N ILE A 30 0.29 7.46 -16.46
CA ILE A 30 0.32 6.16 -15.77
C ILE A 30 1.61 5.93 -14.95
N ALA A 31 2.76 6.39 -15.46
CA ALA A 31 4.05 6.27 -14.78
C ALA A 31 4.08 7.06 -13.47
N SER A 32 3.51 8.27 -13.44
CA SER A 32 3.42 9.08 -12.22
C SER A 32 2.56 8.42 -11.15
N GLY A 33 1.43 7.81 -11.54
CA GLY A 33 0.53 7.11 -10.62
C GLY A 33 1.19 5.90 -9.96
N LEU A 34 1.91 5.09 -10.74
CA LEU A 34 2.68 3.97 -10.21
C LEU A 34 3.86 4.41 -9.35
N PHE A 35 4.56 5.47 -9.75
CA PHE A 35 5.63 6.04 -8.94
C PHE A 35 5.12 6.46 -7.56
N ILE A 36 3.99 7.17 -7.52
CA ILE A 36 3.36 7.58 -6.27
C ILE A 36 2.86 6.37 -5.48
N PHE A 37 2.27 5.38 -6.14
CA PHE A 37 1.81 4.14 -5.49
C PHE A 37 2.92 3.41 -4.74
N LEU A 38 4.11 3.34 -5.33
CA LEU A 38 5.29 2.71 -4.74
C LEU A 38 6.02 3.59 -3.71
N SER A 39 5.80 4.91 -3.73
CA SER A 39 6.48 5.88 -2.88
C SER A 39 5.51 6.60 -1.93
N PHE A 40 5.07 7.81 -2.28
CA PHE A 40 4.34 8.73 -1.41
C PHE A 40 2.95 8.22 -1.02
N GLY A 41 2.29 7.51 -1.93
CA GLY A 41 1.01 6.87 -1.70
C GLY A 41 1.06 5.81 -0.59
N MET A 42 2.23 5.22 -0.29
CA MET A 42 2.40 4.33 0.85
C MET A 42 2.26 5.08 2.19
N LEU A 43 2.73 6.33 2.27
CA LEU A 43 2.52 7.17 3.45
C LEU A 43 1.05 7.50 3.61
N ILE A 44 0.36 7.80 2.50
CA ILE A 44 -1.07 8.08 2.50
C ILE A 44 -1.87 6.85 2.90
N GLY A 45 -1.50 5.66 2.43
CA GLY A 45 -2.07 4.39 2.87
C GLY A 45 -1.93 4.18 4.38
N PHE A 46 -0.75 4.50 4.92
CA PHE A 46 -0.49 4.44 6.35
C PHE A 46 -1.33 5.45 7.15
N PHE A 47 -1.37 6.71 6.73
CA PHE A 47 -2.16 7.75 7.40
C PHE A 47 -3.66 7.47 7.30
N GLY A 48 -4.17 7.06 6.14
CA GLY A 48 -5.56 6.69 5.95
C GLY A 48 -5.97 5.52 6.84
N PHE A 49 -5.17 4.44 6.87
CA PHE A 49 -5.44 3.32 7.76
C PHE A 49 -5.38 3.73 9.24
N ARG A 50 -4.38 4.53 9.62
CA ARG A 50 -4.23 5.02 11.00
C ARG A 50 -5.37 5.95 11.42
N PHE A 51 -5.88 6.80 10.53
CA PHE A 51 -6.93 7.76 10.85
C PHE A 51 -8.31 7.09 10.96
N PHE A 52 -8.67 6.27 9.96
CA PHE A 52 -10.00 5.66 9.90
C PHE A 52 -10.12 4.34 10.66
N ARG A 53 -9.01 3.61 10.86
CA ARG A 53 -9.00 2.23 11.40
C ARG A 53 -7.93 2.01 12.46
N SER A 54 -7.61 3.05 13.24
CA SER A 54 -6.66 2.96 14.37
C SER A 54 -6.97 1.79 15.31
N ASN A 55 -8.25 1.56 15.60
CA ASN A 55 -8.73 0.53 16.52
C ASN A 55 -8.40 -0.90 16.03
N GLU A 56 -8.35 -1.13 14.72
CA GLU A 56 -8.01 -2.45 14.18
C GLU A 56 -6.56 -2.85 14.50
N TYR A 57 -5.66 -1.88 14.77
CA TYR A 57 -4.29 -2.21 15.18
C TYR A 57 -4.22 -3.00 16.49
N TYR A 58 -5.16 -2.81 17.42
CA TYR A 58 -5.23 -3.61 18.64
C TYR A 58 -5.60 -5.07 18.33
N LEU A 59 -6.54 -5.27 17.39
CA LEU A 59 -6.90 -6.59 16.91
C LEU A 59 -5.73 -7.30 16.23
N TYR A 60 -4.98 -6.61 15.37
CA TYR A 60 -3.77 -7.19 14.75
C TYR A 60 -2.68 -7.50 15.78
N TYR A 61 -2.53 -6.67 16.81
CA TYR A 61 -1.59 -6.92 17.90
C TYR A 61 -1.96 -8.18 18.69
N ASN A 62 -3.24 -8.37 19.02
CA ASN A 62 -3.74 -9.59 19.67
C ASN A 62 -3.55 -10.85 18.81
N LEU A 63 -3.50 -10.69 17.48
CA LEU A 63 -3.19 -11.77 16.53
C LEU A 63 -1.67 -12.02 16.36
N GLY A 64 -0.82 -11.32 17.11
CA GLY A 64 0.63 -11.45 17.09
C GLY A 64 1.34 -10.60 16.03
N PHE A 65 0.64 -9.69 15.35
CA PHE A 65 1.25 -8.79 14.37
C PHE A 65 1.63 -7.46 15.00
N THR A 66 2.86 -7.00 14.76
CA THR A 66 3.26 -5.63 15.12
C THR A 66 2.93 -4.65 14.00
N LYS A 67 2.64 -3.38 14.37
CA LYS A 67 2.35 -2.30 13.41
C LYS A 67 3.45 -2.17 12.35
N LYS A 68 4.72 -2.19 12.78
CA LYS A 68 5.90 -2.10 11.90
C LYS A 68 6.00 -3.30 10.96
N PHE A 69 5.72 -4.51 11.45
CA PHE A 69 5.72 -5.72 10.64
C PHE A 69 4.69 -5.63 9.51
N LEU A 70 3.45 -5.22 9.82
CA LEU A 70 2.39 -5.06 8.83
C LEU A 70 2.76 -4.06 7.73
N ILE A 71 3.21 -2.86 8.10
CA ILE A 71 3.58 -1.81 7.15
C ILE A 71 4.75 -2.27 6.27
N LYS A 72 5.82 -2.81 6.87
CA LYS A 72 6.98 -3.31 6.13
C LYS A 72 6.58 -4.40 5.15
N LYS A 73 5.68 -5.31 5.56
CA LYS A 73 5.22 -6.39 4.69
C LYS A 73 4.36 -5.87 3.52
N VAL A 74 3.50 -4.87 3.74
CA VAL A 74 2.76 -4.21 2.64
C VAL A 74 3.71 -3.52 1.66
N TRP A 75 4.74 -2.83 2.16
CA TRP A 75 5.77 -2.21 1.32
C TRP A 75 6.49 -3.23 0.44
N ILE A 76 6.94 -4.34 1.03
CA ILE A 76 7.60 -5.41 0.28
C ILE A 76 6.66 -6.01 -0.77
N CYS A 77 5.41 -6.30 -0.41
CA CYS A 77 4.43 -6.83 -1.36
C CYS A 77 4.17 -5.86 -2.52
N ASN A 78 3.95 -4.58 -2.24
CA ASN A 78 3.74 -3.58 -3.28
C ASN A 78 4.96 -3.44 -4.19
N LEU A 79 6.17 -3.49 -3.65
CA LEU A 79 7.41 -3.43 -4.43
C LEU A 79 7.58 -4.68 -5.31
N ILE A 80 7.24 -5.87 -4.81
CA ILE A 80 7.30 -7.12 -5.59
C ILE A 80 6.26 -7.14 -6.72
N PHE A 81 5.03 -6.68 -6.46
CA PHE A 81 3.95 -6.75 -7.46
C PHE A 81 3.97 -5.57 -8.44
N ALA A 82 4.07 -4.35 -7.94
CA ALA A 82 4.01 -3.14 -8.76
C ALA A 82 5.39 -2.67 -9.25
N GLY A 83 6.48 -3.05 -8.58
CA GLY A 83 7.85 -2.66 -8.98
C GLY A 83 8.25 -3.17 -10.36
N PRO A 84 8.08 -4.47 -10.69
CA PRO A 84 8.37 -4.98 -12.04
C PRO A 84 7.52 -4.30 -13.12
N VAL A 85 6.24 -4.07 -12.84
CA VAL A 85 5.33 -3.37 -13.77
C VAL A 85 5.81 -1.94 -14.02
N PHE A 86 6.21 -1.23 -12.95
CA PHE A 86 6.75 0.11 -13.06
C PHE A 86 8.06 0.16 -13.85
N LEU A 87 8.97 -0.80 -13.62
CA LEU A 87 10.22 -0.90 -14.38
C LEU A 87 9.98 -1.16 -15.87
N LEU A 88 9.05 -2.08 -16.20
CA LEU A 88 8.68 -2.33 -17.58
C LEU A 88 8.13 -1.06 -18.24
N ILE A 89 7.21 -0.36 -17.57
CA ILE A 89 6.65 0.88 -18.11
C ILE A 89 7.75 1.91 -18.37
N ILE A 90 8.69 2.13 -17.45
CA ILE A 90 9.80 3.07 -17.67
C ILE A 90 10.69 2.64 -18.84
N LEU A 91 10.93 1.34 -19.01
CA LEU A 91 11.84 0.84 -20.06
C LEU A 91 11.24 0.94 -21.47
N PHE A 92 9.92 0.96 -21.59
CA PHE A 92 9.18 1.06 -22.86
C PHE A 92 8.58 2.45 -23.13
N LEU A 93 8.72 3.40 -22.20
CA LEU A 93 8.33 4.81 -22.36
C LEU A 93 9.46 5.61 -23.01
#